data_AF-A0A2M8B393-F1
#
_entry.id   AF-A0A2M8B393-F1
#
_cell.length_a   1.000
_cell.length_b   1.000
_cell.length_c   1.000
_cell.angle_alpha   90.00
_cell.angle_beta   90.00
_cell.angle_gamma   90.00
#
_symmetry.space_group_name_H-M   'P 1'
#
loop_
_entity.id
_entity.type
_entity.pdbx_description
1 polymer ?
#
loop_
_entity_poly.entity_id
_entity_poly.type
_entity_poly.pdbx_seq_one_letter_code
_entity_poly.pdbx_strand_id
1 'polypeptide(L)'
;MYAFMNLGAFGVAMLLAHREGDRYGIGSFKGIGFRYPALGALLTLFLVSLAGIPPTAGFIGMFYLFSAAVKNGYVGLAVLGVLNSAVSVYYYLRPVVYMYMLPA
;
A
#
# COMPACT_ATOMS: atom_id res chain seq x y z
N MET A 1 -1.26 -13.24 -3.83
CA MET A 1 -0.55 -11.94 -3.59
C MET A 1 -1.43 -10.96 -2.82
N TYR A 2 -2.60 -10.56 -3.33
CA TYR A 2 -3.48 -9.59 -2.66
C TYR A 2 -3.83 -9.94 -1.20
N ALA A 3 -4.24 -11.19 -0.94
CA ALA A 3 -4.59 -11.64 0.42
C ALA A 3 -3.40 -11.52 1.39
N PHE A 4 -2.20 -11.91 0.95
CA PHE A 4 -0.99 -11.81 1.77
C PHE A 4 -0.63 -10.35 2.08
N MET A 5 -0.72 -9.46 1.09
CA MET A 5 -0.44 -8.03 1.29
C MET A 5 -1.45 -7.39 2.25
N ASN A 6 -2.75 -7.70 2.12
CA ASN A 6 -3.77 -7.17 3.01
C ASN A 6 -3.61 -7.71 4.44
N LEU A 7 -3.43 -9.02 4.61
CA LEU A 7 -3.20 -9.62 5.92
C LEU A 7 -1.95 -9.05 6.59
N GLY A 8 -0.87 -8.87 5.84
CA GLY A 8 0.35 -8.22 6.31
C GLY A 8 0.13 -6.77 6.71
N ALA A 9 -0.50 -5.96 5.85
CA ALA A 9 -0.76 -4.55 6.12
C ALA A 9 -1.66 -4.36 7.35
N PHE A 10 -2.79 -5.09 7.42
CA PHE A 10 -3.70 -5.01 8.56
C PHE A 10 -3.10 -5.59 9.84
N GLY A 11 -2.37 -6.70 9.76
CA GLY A 11 -1.71 -7.30 10.93
C GLY A 11 -0.67 -6.36 11.54
N VAL A 12 0.15 -5.72 10.71
CA VAL A 12 1.14 -4.74 11.17
C VAL A 12 0.47 -3.48 11.70
N ALA A 13 -0.56 -2.98 11.00
CA ALA A 13 -1.32 -1.80 11.45
C ALA A 13 -2.01 -2.03 12.81
N MET A 14 -2.62 -3.20 13.03
CA MET A 14 -3.22 -3.55 14.33
C MET A 14 -2.16 -3.62 15.44
N LEU A 15 -1.02 -4.24 15.17
CA LEU A 15 0.06 -4.34 16.16
C LEU A 15 0.60 -2.95 16.56
N LEU A 16 0.71 -2.04 15.58
CA LEU A 16 1.07 -0.65 15.80
C LEU A 16 0.01 0.14 16.59
N ALA A 17 -1.26 -0.03 16.25
CA ALA A 17 -2.36 0.60 16.97
C ALA A 17 -2.38 0.15 18.45
N HIS A 18 -2.18 -1.14 18.70
CA HIS A 18 -2.13 -1.67 20.06
C HIS A 18 -0.96 -1.10 20.89
N ARG A 19 0.21 -0.90 20.26
CA ARG A 19 1.40 -0.29 20.90
C ARG A 19 1.22 1.19 21.25
N GLU A 20 0.35 1.89 20.54
CA GLU A 20 0.03 3.31 20.72
C GLU A 20 -1.23 3.56 21.55
N GLY A 21 -1.78 2.52 22.19
CA GLY A 21 -2.96 2.64 23.06
C GLY A 21 -4.28 2.71 22.28
N ASP A 22 -4.42 1.88 21.24
CA ASP A 22 -5.64 1.74 20.43
C ASP A 22 -6.09 3.04 19.75
N ARG A 23 -5.12 3.89 19.36
CA ARG A 23 -5.41 5.12 18.62
C ARG A 23 -5.58 4.83 17.13
N TYR A 24 -6.82 4.86 16.66
CA TYR A 24 -7.15 4.62 15.25
C TYR A 24 -7.23 5.92 14.44
N GLY A 25 -6.58 5.94 13.28
CA GLY A 25 -6.68 7.05 12.32
C GLY A 25 -5.37 7.35 11.62
N ILE A 26 -5.44 7.97 10.43
CA ILE A 26 -4.24 8.35 9.65
C ILE A 26 -3.33 9.29 10.47
N GLY A 27 -3.91 10.12 11.33
CA GLY A 27 -3.18 11.01 12.24
C GLY A 27 -2.37 10.30 13.33
N SER A 28 -2.76 9.08 13.74
CA SER A 28 -1.99 8.29 14.71
C SER A 28 -0.68 7.81 14.12
N PHE A 29 -0.58 7.66 12.80
CA PHE A 29 0.64 7.19 12.17
C PHE A 29 1.79 8.21 12.17
N LYS A 30 1.58 9.44 12.67
CA LYS A 30 2.61 10.49 12.68
C LYS A 30 3.84 10.09 13.50
N GLY A 31 5.03 10.15 12.89
CA GLY A 31 6.30 9.85 13.56
C GLY A 31 6.50 8.42 14.02
N ILE A 32 5.49 7.55 13.88
CA ILE A 32 5.52 6.15 14.26
C ILE A 32 6.60 5.37 13.48
N GLY A 33 6.87 5.76 12.23
CA GLY A 33 7.93 5.16 11.42
C GLY A 33 9.32 5.30 12.05
N PHE A 34 9.55 6.35 12.84
CA PHE A 34 10.79 6.55 13.60
C PHE A 34 10.76 5.89 14.98
N ARG A 35 9.58 5.82 15.62
CA ARG A 35 9.42 5.19 16.93
C ARG A 35 9.52 3.67 16.88
N TYR A 36 8.97 3.06 15.83
CA TYR A 36 8.97 1.62 15.60
C TYR A 36 9.50 1.30 14.18
N PRO A 37 10.81 1.45 13.92
CA PRO A 37 11.35 1.40 12.56
C PRO A 37 11.15 0.07 11.85
N ALA A 38 11.23 -1.06 12.56
CA ALA A 38 11.00 -2.39 11.98
C ALA A 38 9.54 -2.57 11.52
N LEU A 39 8.57 -2.20 12.37
CA LEU A 39 7.15 -2.30 12.04
C LEU A 39 6.76 -1.28 10.97
N GLY A 40 7.36 -0.09 11.01
CA GLY A 40 7.14 0.94 10.00
C GLY A 40 7.65 0.56 8.62
N ALA A 41 8.84 -0.04 8.55
CA ALA A 41 9.40 -0.57 7.30
C ALA A 41 8.52 -1.70 6.74
N LEU A 42 8.02 -2.59 7.61
CA LEU A 42 7.17 -3.71 7.20
C LEU A 42 5.80 -3.22 6.69
N LEU A 43 5.17 -2.26 7.36
CA LEU A 43 3.93 -1.64 6.90
C LEU A 43 4.12 -0.92 5.57
N THR A 44 5.23 -0.20 5.43
CA THR A 44 5.60 0.50 4.19
C THR A 44 5.77 -0.49 3.05
N LEU A 45 6.45 -1.61 3.28
CA LEU A 45 6.63 -2.66 2.28
C LEU A 45 5.26 -3.20 1.81
N PHE A 46 4.33 -3.49 2.73
CA PHE A 46 3.01 -3.97 2.36
C PHE A 46 2.19 -2.91 1.61
N LEU A 47 2.20 -1.65 2.04
CA LEU A 47 1.47 -0.55 1.38
C LEU A 47 2.03 -0.24 0.00
N VAL A 48 3.35 -0.21 -0.16
CA VAL A 48 4.02 -0.02 -1.46
C VAL A 48 3.74 -1.20 -2.40
N SER A 49 3.63 -2.41 -1.83
CA SER A 49 3.25 -3.61 -2.58
C SER A 49 1.78 -3.60 -3.02
N LEU A 50 0.88 -3.08 -2.18
CA LEU A 50 -0.53 -2.82 -2.52
C LEU A 50 -0.70 -1.71 -3.57
N ALA A 51 0.17 -0.69 -3.52
CA ALA A 51 0.19 0.40 -4.50
C ALA A 51 0.61 -0.07 -5.90
N GLY A 52 1.27 -1.23 -6.02
CA GLY A 52 1.72 -1.76 -7.30
C GLY A 52 2.84 -0.94 -7.94
N ILE A 53 3.72 -0.32 -7.13
CA ILE A 53 4.91 0.37 -7.64
C ILE A 53 5.82 -0.66 -8.34
N PRO A 54 6.40 -0.35 -9.52
CA PRO A 54 7.19 -1.29 -10.34
C PRO A 54 8.59 -1.57 -9.75
N PRO A 55 8.65 -2.15 -8.54
CA PRO A 55 9.38 -3.40 -8.30
C PRO A 55 8.65 -4.39 -7.34
N THR A 56 7.36 -4.18 -7.08
CA THR A 56 6.61 -4.95 -6.08
C THR A 56 5.77 -6.08 -6.65
N ALA A 57 5.45 -7.06 -5.80
CA ALA A 57 4.56 -8.17 -6.13
C ALA A 57 3.19 -7.72 -6.67
N GLY A 58 2.67 -6.55 -6.25
CA GLY A 58 1.40 -6.02 -6.75
C GLY A 58 1.46 -5.59 -8.22
N PHE A 59 2.62 -5.08 -8.67
CA PHE A 59 2.81 -4.68 -10.06
C PHE A 59 2.76 -5.86 -11.02
N ILE A 60 3.34 -7.01 -10.64
CA ILE A 60 3.33 -8.24 -11.46
C ILE A 60 1.89 -8.70 -11.70
N GLY A 61 1.03 -8.65 -10.66
CA GLY A 61 -0.38 -8.99 -10.79
C GLY A 61 -1.14 -8.06 -11.74
N MET A 62 -0.93 -6.74 -11.63
CA MET A 62 -1.57 -5.76 -12.52
C MET A 62 -1.06 -5.88 -13.96
N PHE A 63 0.24 -6.07 -14.16
CA PHE A 63 0.83 -6.24 -15.48
C PHE A 63 0.26 -7.46 -16.21
N TYR A 64 0.11 -8.59 -15.50
CA TYR A 64 -0.52 -9.78 -16.07
C TYR A 64 -1.99 -9.53 -16.43
N LEU A 65 -2.72 -8.83 -15.57
CA LEU A 65 -4.13 -8.47 -15.81
C LEU A 65 -4.28 -7.55 -17.03
N PHE A 66 -3.46 -6.50 -17.15
CA PHE A 66 -3.51 -5.59 -18.29
C PHE A 66 -3.03 -6.23 -19.59
N SER A 67 -1.99 -7.07 -19.52
CA SER A 67 -1.52 -7.85 -20.68
C SER A 67 -2.61 -8.80 -21.19
N ALA A 68 -3.31 -9.50 -20.29
CA ALA A 68 -4.44 -10.33 -20.65
C ALA A 68 -5.62 -9.51 -21.23
N ALA A 69 -5.93 -8.36 -20.65
CA ALA A 69 -7.00 -7.48 -21.14
C ALA A 69 -6.71 -6.95 -22.55
N VAL A 70 -5.49 -6.49 -22.82
CA VAL A 70 -5.07 -6.01 -24.14
C VAL A 70 -5.08 -7.13 -25.18
N LYS A 71 -4.58 -8.33 -24.82
CA LYS A 71 -4.62 -9.50 -25.72
C LYS A 71 -6.02 -9.93 -26.12
N ASN A 72 -7.00 -9.74 -25.23
CA ASN A 72 -8.41 -10.06 -25.50
C ASN A 72 -9.20 -8.87 -26.09
N GLY A 73 -8.53 -7.79 -26.50
CA GLY A 73 -9.16 -6.63 -27.14
C GLY A 73 -9.83 -5.64 -26.17
N TYR A 74 -9.75 -5.86 -24.86
CA TYR A 74 -10.32 -4.99 -23.82
C TYR A 74 -9.42 -3.80 -23.48
N VAL A 75 -8.98 -3.06 -24.51
CA VAL A 75 -8.04 -1.93 -24.36
C VAL A 75 -8.64 -0.83 -23.48
N GLY A 76 -9.94 -0.54 -23.59
CA GLY A 76 -10.62 0.44 -22.75
C GLY A 76 -10.57 0.09 -21.25
N LEU A 77 -10.77 -1.18 -20.90
CA LEU A 77 -10.67 -1.65 -19.51
C LEU A 77 -9.22 -1.59 -19.00
N ALA A 78 -8.24 -1.88 -19.88
CA ALA A 78 -6.83 -1.76 -19.52
C ALA A 78 -6.46 -0.30 -19.20
N VAL A 79 -6.89 0.67 -20.01
CA VAL A 79 -6.63 2.10 -19.78
C VAL A 79 -7.28 2.56 -18.47
N LEU A 80 -8.56 2.23 -18.24
CA LEU A 80 -9.25 2.56 -16.98
C LEU A 80 -8.55 1.94 -15.77
N GLY A 81 -8.08 0.70 -15.89
CA GLY A 81 -7.35 0.01 -14.84
C GLY A 81 -6.00 0.65 -14.53
N VAL A 82 -5.25 1.09 -15.54
CA VAL A 82 -3.98 1.82 -15.36
C VAL A 82 -4.22 3.17 -14.67
N LEU A 83 -5.24 3.91 -15.08
CA LEU A 83 -5.61 5.18 -14.44
C LEU A 83 -6.01 4.97 -12.97
N ASN A 84 -6.81 3.95 -12.68
CA ASN A 84 -7.20 3.63 -11.31
C ASN A 84 -5.99 3.19 -10.46
N SER A 85 -5.06 2.44 -11.04
CA SER A 85 -3.80 2.09 -10.39
C SER A 85 -2.98 3.34 -10.04
N ALA A 86 -2.82 4.29 -10.98
CA ALA A 86 -2.12 5.54 -10.72
C ALA A 86 -2.76 6.35 -9.58
N VAL A 87 -4.08 6.41 -9.53
CA VAL A 87 -4.84 7.04 -8.44
C VAL A 87 -4.64 6.30 -7.11
N SER A 88 -4.59 4.96 -7.13
CA SER A 88 -4.39 4.15 -5.93
C SER A 88 -3.05 4.41 -5.23
N VAL A 89 -2.00 4.73 -5.99
CA VAL A 89 -0.66 5.03 -5.44
C VAL A 89 -0.72 6.18 -4.44
N TYR A 90 -1.52 7.21 -4.71
CA TYR A 90 -1.70 8.34 -3.79
C TYR A 90 -2.30 7.88 -2.45
N TYR A 91 -3.33 7.04 -2.48
CA TYR A 91 -4.00 6.56 -1.26
C TYR A 91 -3.10 5.65 -0.42
N TYR A 92 -2.26 4.83 -1.05
CA TYR A 92 -1.37 3.91 -0.34
C TYR A 92 -0.06 4.55 0.15
N LEU A 93 0.44 5.59 -0.51
CA LEU A 93 1.61 6.34 -0.03
C LEU A 93 1.28 7.30 1.11
N ARG A 94 0.03 7.76 1.21
CA ARG A 94 -0.37 8.72 2.25
C ARG A 94 -0.04 8.25 3.68
N PRO A 95 -0.34 7.02 4.13
CA PRO A 95 0.09 6.56 5.46
C PRO A 95 1.61 6.55 5.63
N VAL A 96 2.37 6.15 4.61
CA VAL A 96 3.84 6.14 4.63
C VAL A 96 4.39 7.55 4.85
N VAL A 97 3.83 8.55 4.15
CA VAL A 97 4.18 9.96 4.34
C VAL A 97 3.90 10.41 5.77
N TYR A 98 2.75 10.03 6.35
CA TYR A 98 2.45 10.37 7.74
C TYR A 98 3.47 9.73 8.70
N MET A 99 3.92 8.51 8.43
CA MET A 99 4.88 7.79 9.28
C MET A 99 6.28 8.40 9.31
N TYR A 100 6.75 8.94 8.19
CA TYR A 100 8.16 9.36 8.03
C TYR A 100 8.37 10.85 7.76
N MET A 101 7.36 11.57 7.31
CA MET A 101 7.52 13.00 6.94
C MET A 101 6.79 13.95 7.88
N LEU A 102 5.89 13.45 8.73
CA LEU A 102 5.22 14.29 9.73
C LEU A 102 5.87 14.09 11.11
N PRO A 103 6.19 15.20 11.83
CA PRO A 103 6.66 15.11 13.20
C PRO A 103 5.57 14.51 14.11
N ALA A 104 6.01 13.75 15.11
CA ALA A 104 5.19 13.09 16.12
C ALA A 104 4.38 14.08 16.96
#